data_AF-K5CIZ4-F1
#
_entry.id   AF-K5CIZ4-F1
#
_cell.length_a   1.000
_cell.length_b   1.000
_cell.length_c   1.000
_cell.angle_alpha   90.00
_cell.angle_beta   90.00
_cell.angle_gamma   90.00
#
_symmetry.space_group_name_H-M   'P 1'
#
loop_
_entity.id
_entity.type
_entity.pdbx_description
1 polymer ?
#
loop_
_entity_poly.entity_id
_entity_poly.type
_entity_poly.pdbx_seq_one_letter_code
_entity_poly.pdbx_strand_id
1 'polypeptide(L)' 'MEKHLIHSNELHLIDAEKIHQAVEKMVESLDLAAGSTTNFDLYQVVENYFKDLEKRRKINHVLEIKEDRYELAEDFGIK' A
#
# COMPACT_ATOMS: atom_id res chain seq x y z
N MET A 1 15.66 -9.77 -14.78
CA MET A 1 15.40 -8.97 -13.56
C MET A 1 14.77 -9.89 -12.55
N GLU A 2 15.44 -10.15 -11.44
CA GLU A 2 14.85 -10.91 -10.34
C GLU A 2 13.63 -10.14 -9.82
N LYS A 3 12.44 -10.72 -9.96
CA LYS A 3 11.25 -10.22 -9.27
C LYS A 3 11.42 -10.61 -7.81
N HIS A 4 11.92 -9.69 -6.98
CA HIS A 4 11.80 -9.85 -5.53
C HIS A 4 10.31 -9.93 -5.21
N LEU A 5 9.84 -11.12 -4.82
CA LEU A 5 8.51 -11.31 -4.28
C LEU A 5 8.53 -10.66 -2.89
N ILE A 6 8.17 -9.38 -2.83
CA ILE A 6 7.95 -8.70 -1.57
C ILE A 6 6.73 -9.39 -0.95
N HIS A 7 6.91 -10.08 0.18
CA HIS A 7 5.76 -10.59 0.92
C HIS A 7 4.85 -9.42 1.30
N SER A 8 3.52 -9.60 1.34
CA SER A 8 2.61 -8.50 1.73
C SER A 8 3.01 -7.83 3.05
N ASN A 9 3.64 -8.58 3.95
CA ASN A 9 4.15 -8.06 5.22
C ASN A 9 5.40 -7.19 5.12
N GLU A 10 6.14 -7.26 4.01
CA GLU A 10 7.32 -6.43 3.75
C GLU A 10 6.97 -5.15 2.98
N LEU A 11 5.70 -4.91 2.65
CA LEU A 11 5.26 -3.68 1.97
C LEU A 11 5.62 -2.42 2.77
N HIS A 12 5.69 -2.51 4.10
CA HIS A 12 6.10 -1.41 4.97
C HIS A 12 7.58 -1.03 4.83
N LEU A 13 8.39 -1.91 4.25
CA LEU A 13 9.82 -1.67 3.97
C LEU A 13 10.03 -0.92 2.65
N ILE A 14 8.99 -0.78 1.82
CA ILE A 14 9.09 0.00 0.58
C ILE A 14 9.33 1.47 0.96
N ASP A 15 10.25 2.09 0.23
CA ASP A 15 10.56 3.51 0.39
C ASP A 15 9.35 4.36 -0.02
N ALA A 16 9.02 5.37 0.80
CA ALA A 16 7.95 6.31 0.51
C ALA A 16 8.19 7.03 -0.83
N GLU A 17 9.45 7.33 -1.15
CA GLU A 17 9.79 7.97 -2.42
C GLU A 17 9.42 7.07 -3.62
N LYS A 18 9.69 5.76 -3.53
CA LYS A 18 9.32 4.80 -4.58
C LYS A 18 7.80 4.67 -4.72
N ILE A 19 7.08 4.75 -3.61
CA ILE A 19 5.60 4.74 -3.61
C ILE A 19 5.10 6.00 -4.33
N HIS A 20 5.62 7.18 -3.99
CA HIS A 20 5.21 8.44 -4.60
C HIS A 20 5.51 8.50 -6.10
N GLN A 21 6.69 8.03 -6.52
CA GLN A 21 7.04 7.91 -7.94
C GLN A 21 6.10 6.97 -8.71
N ALA A 22 5.62 5.89 -8.06
CA ALA A 22 4.65 4.99 -8.67
C ALA A 22 3.25 5.62 -8.73
N VAL A 23 2.85 6.37 -7.70
CA VAL A 23 1.58 7.12 -7.68
C VAL A 23 1.56 8.20 -8.76
N GLU A 24 2.66 8.94 -8.94
CA GLU A 24 2.80 9.94 -10.00
C GLU A 24 2.56 9.33 -11.39
N LYS A 25 3.23 8.22 -11.70
CA LYS A 25 3.01 7.48 -12.97
C LYS A 25 1.58 6.98 -13.12
N MET A 26 0.93 6.59 -12.03
CA MET A 26 -0.47 6.16 -12.03
C MET A 26 -1.42 7.33 -12.32
N VAL A 27 -1.16 8.51 -11.73
CA VAL A 27 -1.92 9.74 -11.99
C VAL A 27 -1.78 10.16 -13.45
N GLU A 28 -0.56 10.15 -13.99
CA GLU A 28 -0.29 10.42 -15.40
C GLU A 28 -0.99 9.42 -16.33
N SER A 29 -0.93 8.12 -16.02
CA SER A 29 -1.51 7.06 -16.85
C SER A 29 -3.05 7.07 -16.86
N LEU A 30 -3.67 7.67 -15.84
CA LEU A 30 -5.12 7.80 -15.71
C LEU A 30 -5.63 9.16 -16.22
N ASP A 31 -4.76 9.99 -16.81
CA ASP A 31 -5.06 11.36 -17.24
C ASP A 31 -5.69 12.21 -16.12
N LEU A 32 -5.31 11.95 -14.86
CA LEU A 32 -5.81 12.69 -13.71
C LEU A 32 -5.05 14.02 -13.59
N ALA A 33 -5.80 15.13 -13.52
CA ALA A 33 -5.21 16.47 -13.44
C ALA A 33 -4.39 16.71 -12.15
N ALA A 34 -4.68 15.97 -11.08
CA ALA A 34 -3.91 15.96 -9.85
C ALA A 34 -4.16 14.64 -9.10
N GLY A 35 -3.12 14.09 -8.47
CA GLY A 35 -3.26 12.96 -7.55
C GLY A 35 -3.98 13.31 -6.24
N SER A 36 -4.12 14.61 -5.93
CA SER A 36 -4.74 15.06 -4.68
C SER A 36 -5.70 16.23 -4.94
N THR A 37 -6.82 16.21 -4.23
CA THR A 37 -7.86 17.23 -4.19
C THR A 37 -8.16 17.60 -2.73
N THR A 38 -8.99 18.61 -2.48
CA THR A 38 -9.21 19.17 -1.12
C THR A 38 -9.57 18.14 -0.05
N ASN A 39 -10.26 17.05 -0.40
CA ASN A 39 -10.70 16.03 0.56
C ASN A 39 -10.14 14.62 0.26
N PHE A 40 -9.22 14.49 -0.71
CA PHE A 40 -8.68 13.20 -1.10
C PHE A 40 -7.24 13.34 -1.56
N ASP A 41 -6.31 12.63 -0.93
CA ASP A 41 -4.90 12.63 -1.27
C ASP A 41 -4.45 11.22 -1.63
N LEU A 42 -4.29 10.94 -2.93
CA LEU A 42 -3.94 9.61 -3.41
C LEU A 42 -2.53 9.19 -2.95
N TYR A 43 -1.60 10.15 -2.86
CA TYR A 43 -0.24 9.86 -2.38
C TYR A 43 -0.29 9.37 -0.94
N GLN A 44 -1.02 10.08 -0.08
CA GLN A 44 -1.16 9.71 1.32
C GLN A 44 -1.99 8.43 1.51
N VAL A 45 -3.03 8.19 0.71
CA VAL A 45 -3.81 6.95 0.76
C VAL A 45 -2.94 5.74 0.41
N VAL A 46 -2.20 5.81 -0.69
CA VAL A 46 -1.34 4.70 -1.12
C VAL A 46 -0.17 4.52 -0.14
N GLU A 47 0.49 5.58 0.30
CA GLU A 47 1.58 5.47 1.28
C GLU A 47 1.09 4.81 2.58
N ASN A 48 -0.05 5.25 3.13
CA ASN A 48 -0.61 4.65 4.33
C ASN A 48 -0.96 3.17 4.13
N TYR A 49 -1.49 2.78 2.96
CA TYR A 49 -1.79 1.38 2.69
C TYR A 49 -0.52 0.51 2.71
N PHE A 50 0.61 1.01 2.21
CA PHE A 50 1.84 0.23 2.16
C PHE A 50 2.62 0.28 3.48
N LYS A 51 2.62 1.42 4.17
CA LYS A 51 3.50 1.68 5.34
C LYS A 51 2.82 1.45 6.69
N ASP A 52 1.51 1.62 6.78
CA ASP A 52 0.76 1.52 8.03
C ASP A 52 -0.12 0.26 8.02
N LEU A 53 0.36 -0.77 8.71
CA LEU A 53 -0.30 -2.07 8.79
C LEU A 53 -1.73 -1.98 9.36
N GLU A 54 -1.96 -1.13 10.36
CA GLU A 54 -3.29 -0.99 10.97
C GLU A 54 -4.26 -0.34 9.99
N LYS A 55 -3.84 0.72 9.30
CA LYS A 55 -4.65 1.36 8.26
C LYS A 55 -4.90 0.42 7.09
N ARG A 56 -3.88 -0.35 6.66
CA ARG A 56 -4.04 -1.36 5.61
C ARG A 56 -5.11 -2.37 5.96
N ARG A 57 -5.09 -2.92 7.18
CA ARG A 57 -6.11 -3.87 7.65
C ARG A 57 -7.50 -3.28 7.63
N LYS A 58 -7.65 -2.01 8.06
CA LYS A 58 -8.94 -1.29 7.99
C LYS A 58 -9.42 -1.15 6.54
N ILE A 59 -8.51 -0.79 5.62
CA ILE A 59 -8.82 -0.67 4.19
C ILE A 59 -9.21 -2.03 3.61
N ASN A 60 -8.44 -3.09 3.87
CA ASN A 60 -8.73 -4.45 3.43
C ASN A 60 -10.08 -4.95 3.92
N HIS A 61 -10.40 -4.69 5.19
CA HIS A 61 -11.68 -5.04 5.79
C HIS A 61 -12.86 -4.37 5.08
N VAL A 62 -12.75 -3.06 4.80
CA VAL A 62 -13.79 -2.30 4.08
C VAL A 62 -13.97 -2.80 2.65
N LEU A 63 -12.89 -3.24 2.00
CA LEU A 63 -12.90 -3.74 0.61
C LEU A 63 -13.20 -5.24 0.49
N GLU A 64 -13.50 -5.92 1.60
CA GLU A 64 -13.70 -7.38 1.66
C GLU A 64 -12.51 -8.19 1.08
N ILE A 65 -11.31 -7.64 1.16
CA ILE A 65 -10.07 -8.33 0.78
C ILE A 65 -9.74 -9.35 1.87
N LYS A 66 -9.66 -10.63 1.50
CA LYS A 66 -9.28 -11.69 2.44
C LYS A 66 -7.80 -11.55 2.79
N GLU A 67 -7.51 -11.33 4.06
CA GLU A 67 -6.14 -11.40 4.58
C GLU A 67 -5.75 -12.87 4.78
N ASP A 68 -4.63 -13.29 4.20
CA ASP A 68 -4.14 -14.65 4.38
C ASP A 68 -3.66 -14.86 5.82
N ARG A 69 -3.93 -16.04 6.38
CA ARG A 69 -3.58 -16.38 7.77
C ARG A 69 -2.09 -16.26 8.08
N TYR A 70 -1.24 -16.35 7.06
CA TYR A 70 0.21 -16.16 7.17
C TYR A 70 0.57 -14.69 7.43
N GLU A 71 -0.17 -13.75 6.84
CA GLU A 71 0.05 -12.31 7.08
C GLU A 71 -0.20 -11.96 8.55
N LEU A 72 -1.30 -12.49 9.09
CA LEU A 72 -1.67 -12.35 10.51
C LEU A 72 -0.68 -13.01 11.49
N ALA A 73 -0.11 -14.18 11.15
CA ALA A 73 0.77 -14.93 12.05
C ALA A 73 2.14 -14.29 12.22
N GLU A 74 2.72 -13.77 11.13
CA GLU A 74 4.00 -13.06 11.15
C GLU A 74 3.92 -11.76 11.96
N ASP A 75 2.77 -11.09 11.98
CA ASP A 75 2.54 -9.86 12.77
C ASP A 75 2.59 -10.09 14.29
N PHE A 76 2.40 -11.34 14.74
CA PHE A 76 2.61 -11.73 16.14
C PHE A 76 4.00 -12.32 16.40
N GLY A 77 4.89 -12.30 15.40
CA GLY A 77 6.21 -12.94 15.47
C GLY A 77 6.14 -14.46 15.59
N ILE A 78 5.01 -15.07 15.22
CA ILE A 78 4.82 -16.52 15.30
C ILE A 78 5.33 -17.11 13.98
N LYS A 79 6.54 -17.67 14.03
CA LYS A 79 7.13 -18.48 12.95
C LYS A 79 6.57 -19.90 12.94
#